data_AF-A0A972Q9W4-F1
#
_entry.id   AF-A0A972Q9W4-F1
#
_cell.length_a   1.000
_cell.length_b   1.000
_cell.length_c   1.000
_cell.angle_alpha   90.00
_cell.angle_beta   90.00
_cell.angle_gamma   90.00
#
_symmetry.space_group_name_H-M   'P 1'
#
loop_
_entity.id
_entity.type
_entity.pdbx_description
1 polymer ?
#
loop_
_entity_poly.entity_id
_entity_poly.type
_entity_poly.pdbx_seq_one_letter_code
_entity_poly.pdbx_strand_id
1 'polypeptide(L)'
;MPERTEFGRRVRKLYFVFGLIQENLGYLTDANLDNHYIVDSFPLTLCHLKRLYNSRCPFEYYATVCLNASKGNCYYGMKVHLATDLRGIPRFIFLTPAHVDE
;
A
#
# COMPACT_ATOMS: atom_id res chain seq x y z
N MET A 1 -0.17 23.84 1.57
CA MET A 1 0.25 22.46 1.29
C MET A 1 1.77 22.46 1.16
N PRO A 2 2.50 21.50 1.77
CA PRO A 2 3.95 21.42 1.59
C PRO A 2 4.27 21.24 0.10
N GLU A 3 5.42 21.80 -0.31
CA GLU A 3 5.94 21.64 -1.67
C GLU A 3 6.16 20.15 -1.98
N ARG A 4 5.96 19.74 -3.25
CA ARG A 4 6.00 18.33 -3.68
C ARG A 4 7.22 17.55 -3.19
N THR A 5 8.38 18.20 -3.20
CA THR A 5 9.66 17.63 -2.75
C THR A 5 9.68 17.31 -1.25
N GLU A 6 9.07 18.16 -0.42
CA GLU A 6 8.97 17.96 1.02
C GLU A 6 8.03 16.80 1.38
N PHE A 7 6.94 16.64 0.63
CA PHE A 7 6.04 15.50 0.80
C PHE A 7 6.75 14.17 0.47
N GLY A 8 7.44 14.09 -0.67
CA GLY A 8 8.19 12.89 -1.04
C GLY A 8 9.27 12.50 -0.01
N ARG A 9 10.00 13.49 0.54
CA ARG A 9 10.96 13.25 1.63
C ARG A 9 10.30 12.69 2.88
N ARG A 10 9.15 13.24 3.29
CA ARG A 10 8.40 12.75 4.46
C ARG A 10 7.90 11.33 4.25
N VAL A 11 7.35 11.02 3.07
CA VAL A 11 6.91 9.66 2.73
C VAL A 11 8.09 8.69 2.76
N ARG A 12 9.27 9.08 2.24
CA ARG A 12 10.47 8.22 2.30
C ARG A 12 10.95 7.94 3.73
N LYS A 13 10.86 8.92 4.64
CA LYS A 13 11.13 8.69 6.06
C LYS A 13 10.11 7.75 6.69
N LEU A 14 8.83 7.84 6.29
CA LEU A 14 7.80 6.94 6.78
C LEU A 14 8.02 5.49 6.33
N TYR A 15 8.56 5.24 5.13
CA TYR A 15 8.90 3.87 4.70
C TYR A 15 9.85 3.17 5.68
N PHE A 16 10.86 3.90 6.19
CA PHE A 16 11.77 3.35 7.20
C PHE A 16 11.03 3.00 8.50
N VAL A 17 10.19 3.92 9.00
CA VAL A 17 9.38 3.69 10.20
C VAL A 17 8.40 2.52 10.00
N PHE A 18 7.84 2.39 8.81
CA PHE A 18 6.90 1.32 8.45
C PHE A 18 7.59 -0.05 8.44
N GLY A 19 8.84 -0.12 7.96
CA GLY A 19 9.66 -1.32 8.07
C GLY A 19 9.96 -1.70 9.52
N LEU A 20 10.31 -0.72 10.36
CA LEU A 20 10.56 -0.95 11.78
C LEU A 20 9.31 -1.48 12.51
N ILE A 21 8.13 -0.93 12.20
CA ILE A 21 6.86 -1.40 12.76
C ILE A 21 6.60 -2.86 12.37
N GLN A 22 6.81 -3.21 11.10
CA GLN A 22 6.61 -4.59 10.61
C GLN A 22 7.56 -5.58 11.25
N GLU A 23 8.84 -5.21 11.40
CA GLU A 23 9.84 -6.04 12.07
C GLU A 23 9.46 -6.29 13.54
N ASN A 24 9.11 -5.22 14.28
CA ASN A 24 8.70 -5.34 15.67
C ASN A 24 7.41 -6.15 15.84
N LEU A 25 6.41 -5.91 14.98
CA LEU A 25 5.18 -6.71 14.97
C LEU A 25 5.51 -8.18 14.73
N GLY A 26 6.43 -8.43 13.80
CA GLY A 26 6.90 -9.74 13.48
C GLY A 26 7.60 -10.47 14.62
N TYR A 27 8.35 -9.75 15.46
CA TYR A 27 8.97 -10.28 16.66
C TYR A 27 7.94 -10.54 17.77
N LEU A 28 7.01 -9.61 18.00
CA LEU A 28 5.99 -9.71 19.05
C LEU A 28 4.96 -10.82 18.81
N THR A 29 4.84 -11.29 17.57
CA THR A 29 3.86 -12.30 17.14
C THR A 29 4.48 -13.65 16.81
N ASP A 30 5.80 -13.79 16.97
CA ASP A 30 6.60 -14.96 16.53
C ASP A 30 6.44 -15.32 15.04
N ALA A 31 5.82 -14.45 14.25
CA ALA A 31 5.59 -14.71 12.84
C ALA A 31 6.91 -14.71 12.03
N ASN A 32 8.03 -14.33 12.65
CA ASN A 32 9.37 -14.33 12.06
C ASN A 32 10.00 -15.72 12.04
N LEU A 33 9.45 -16.65 12.81
CA LEU A 33 9.92 -18.02 12.89
C LEU A 33 9.37 -18.87 11.73
N ASP A 34 8.29 -18.40 11.07
CA ASP A 34 7.71 -19.09 9.93
C ASP A 34 8.53 -18.83 8.66
N ASN A 35 8.92 -19.93 8.01
CA ASN A 35 9.66 -19.93 6.73
C ASN A 35 8.74 -19.89 5.50
N HIS A 36 7.42 -19.92 5.69
CA HIS A 36 6.43 -19.92 4.61
C HIS A 36 5.53 -18.70 4.73
N TYR A 37 5.24 -18.08 3.59
CA TYR A 37 4.35 -16.93 3.52
C TYR A 37 3.25 -17.14 2.49
N ILE A 38 2.04 -16.73 2.86
CA ILE A 38 0.90 -16.59 1.94
C ILE A 38 0.90 -15.14 1.46
N VAL A 39 1.01 -14.96 0.14
CA VAL A 39 1.02 -13.63 -0.49
C VAL A 39 -0.30 -13.39 -1.19
N ASP A 40 -0.92 -12.25 -0.91
CA ASP A 40 -2.11 -11.77 -1.59
C ASP A 40 -2.00 -10.29 -1.91
N SER A 41 -2.68 -9.86 -2.97
CA SER A 41 -2.66 -8.49 -3.43
C SER A 41 -4.07 -7.96 -3.69
N PHE A 42 -4.39 -6.79 -3.14
CA PHE A 42 -5.74 -6.23 -3.25
C PHE A 42 -5.74 -4.70 -3.42
N PRO A 43 -6.81 -4.13 -4.02
CA PRO A 43 -6.89 -2.70 -4.28
C PRO A 43 -7.12 -1.89 -3.00
N LEU A 44 -6.28 -0.88 -2.76
CA LEU A 44 -6.48 0.13 -1.72
C LEU A 44 -7.00 1.42 -2.34
N THR A 45 -8.30 1.66 -2.19
CA THR A 45 -8.96 2.87 -2.70
C THR A 45 -8.68 4.05 -1.80
N LEU A 46 -8.08 5.12 -2.34
CA LEU A 46 -7.79 6.34 -1.59
C LEU A 46 -8.95 7.35 -1.66
N CYS A 47 -9.52 7.54 -2.84
CA CYS A 47 -10.68 8.41 -3.01
C CYS A 47 -11.59 7.95 -4.16
N HIS A 48 -12.86 8.35 -4.09
CA HIS A 48 -13.79 8.16 -5.19
C HIS A 48 -13.40 9.02 -6.39
N LEU A 49 -13.55 8.48 -7.61
CA LEU A 49 -13.23 9.18 -8.86
C LEU A 49 -13.93 10.55 -8.97
N LYS A 50 -15.17 10.67 -8.49
CA LYS A 50 -15.90 11.95 -8.45
C LYS A 50 -15.15 13.07 -7.71
N ARG A 51 -14.39 12.75 -6.67
CA ARG A 51 -13.58 13.72 -5.92
C ARG A 51 -12.23 13.97 -6.59
N LEU A 52 -11.70 13.00 -7.34
CA LEU A 52 -10.45 13.15 -8.08
C LEU A 52 -10.53 14.29 -9.09
N TYR A 53 -11.59 14.32 -9.91
CA TYR A 53 -11.81 15.35 -10.94
C TYR A 53 -11.82 16.80 -10.40
N ASN A 54 -12.21 16.98 -9.13
CA ASN A 54 -12.29 18.29 -8.49
C ASN A 54 -11.08 18.58 -7.57
N SER A 55 -10.02 17.76 -7.62
CA SER A 55 -8.88 17.83 -6.70
C SER A 55 -7.55 17.88 -7.45
N ARG A 56 -6.50 18.39 -6.78
CA ARG A 56 -5.13 18.41 -7.31
C ARG A 56 -4.40 17.06 -7.23
N CYS A 57 -5.11 15.93 -7.33
CA CYS A 57 -4.55 14.57 -7.27
C CYS A 57 -3.48 14.40 -6.16
N PRO A 58 -3.87 14.44 -4.87
CA PRO A 58 -2.94 14.59 -3.74
C PRO A 58 -1.90 13.47 -3.61
N PHE A 59 -2.06 12.35 -4.33
CA PHE A 59 -1.18 11.19 -4.31
C PHE A 59 -0.69 10.78 -5.70
N GLU A 60 -0.65 11.68 -6.69
CA GLU A 60 -0.35 11.34 -8.10
C GLU A 60 0.93 10.51 -8.36
N TYR A 61 1.92 10.54 -7.46
CA TYR A 61 3.15 9.76 -7.57
C TYR A 61 3.07 8.37 -6.92
N TYR A 62 2.09 8.16 -6.07
CA TYR A 62 1.92 6.93 -5.30
C TYR A 62 0.66 6.17 -5.69
N ALA A 63 -0.34 6.86 -6.26
CA ALA A 63 -1.63 6.31 -6.60
C ALA A 63 -2.05 6.72 -8.01
N THR A 64 -2.77 5.81 -8.66
CA THR A 64 -3.29 5.99 -10.01
C THR A 64 -4.71 5.46 -10.10
N VAL A 65 -5.37 5.73 -11.22
CA VAL A 65 -6.68 5.15 -11.52
C VAL A 65 -6.49 3.77 -12.12
N CYS A 66 -7.08 2.75 -11.50
CA CYS A 66 -7.06 1.37 -11.99
C CYS A 66 -8.44 0.76 -12.05
N LEU A 67 -8.60 -0.24 -12.91
CA LEU A 67 -9.82 -1.01 -13.04
C LEU A 67 -9.82 -2.14 -12.00
N ASN A 68 -10.88 -2.23 -11.20
CA ASN A 68 -11.19 -3.42 -10.46
C ASN A 68 -11.95 -4.38 -11.38
N ALA A 69 -11.24 -5.39 -11.91
CA ALA A 69 -11.81 -6.37 -12.84
C ALA A 69 -13.02 -7.10 -12.24
N SER A 70 -12.95 -7.47 -10.95
CA SER A 70 -14.02 -8.21 -10.26
C SER A 70 -15.32 -7.41 -10.09
N LYS A 71 -15.23 -6.07 -10.05
CA LYS A 71 -16.39 -5.17 -9.85
C LYS A 71 -16.73 -4.33 -11.08
N GLY A 72 -15.95 -4.43 -12.15
CA GLY A 72 -16.12 -3.65 -13.39
C GLY A 72 -16.06 -2.13 -13.19
N ASN A 73 -15.39 -1.65 -12.13
CA ASN A 73 -15.34 -0.23 -11.80
C ASN A 73 -13.91 0.26 -11.60
N CYS A 74 -13.67 1.51 -11.96
CA CYS A 74 -12.37 2.14 -11.74
C CYS A 74 -12.30 2.74 -10.33
N TYR A 75 -11.10 2.71 -9.74
CA TYR A 75 -10.81 3.32 -8.44
C TYR A 75 -9.50 4.10 -8.51
N TYR A 76 -9.39 5.19 -7.74
CA TYR A 76 -8.12 5.90 -7.57
C TYR A 76 -7.44 5.40 -6.31
N GLY A 77 -6.26 4.81 -6.45
CA GLY A 77 -5.62 4.15 -5.33
C GLY A 77 -4.29 3.48 -5.63
N MET A 78 -3.93 2.59 -4.71
CA MET A 78 -2.70 1.80 -4.70
C MET A 78 -3.06 0.31 -4.73
N LYS A 79 -2.09 -0.55 -5.03
CA LYS A 79 -2.20 -1.99 -4.79
C LYS A 79 -1.44 -2.31 -3.51
N VAL A 80 -2.10 -3.01 -2.59
CA VAL A 80 -1.46 -3.54 -1.39
C VAL A 80 -0.98 -4.93 -1.74
N HIS A 81 0.28 -5.21 -1.43
CA HIS A 81 0.85 -6.55 -1.41
C HIS A 81 1.05 -6.94 0.05
N LEU A 82 0.35 -8.00 0.48
CA LEU A 82 0.36 -8.49 1.83
C LEU A 82 0.96 -9.89 1.85
N ALA A 83 2.05 -10.07 2.60
CA ALA A 83 2.57 -11.38 2.95
C ALA A 83 2.19 -11.68 4.40
N THR A 84 1.60 -12.84 4.63
CA THR A 84 1.19 -13.34 5.95
C THR A 84 1.86 -14.66 6.26
N ASP A 85 2.02 -14.97 7.54
CA ASP A 85 2.34 -16.33 7.96
C ASP A 85 1.14 -17.28 7.75
N LEU A 86 1.30 -18.57 8.05
CA LEU A 86 0.23 -19.57 7.88
C LEU A 86 -0.97 -19.36 8.83
N ARG A 87 -0.80 -18.54 9.88
CA ARG A 87 -1.85 -18.17 10.83
C ARG A 87 -2.59 -16.91 10.39
N GLY A 88 -2.16 -16.28 9.29
CA GLY A 88 -2.71 -15.03 8.77
C GLY A 88 -2.14 -13.77 9.41
N ILE A 89 -1.03 -13.86 10.16
CA ILE A 89 -0.39 -12.69 10.77
C ILE A 89 0.43 -11.95 9.71
N PRO A 90 0.19 -10.64 9.49
CA PRO A 90 0.95 -9.84 8.54
C PRO A 90 2.44 -9.79 8.87
N ARG A 91 3.24 -10.12 7.86
CA ARG A 91 4.70 -10.06 7.89
C ARG A 91 5.25 -8.91 7.09
N PHE A 92 4.76 -8.81 5.87
CA PHE A 92 5.17 -7.75 4.97
C PHE A 92 3.96 -7.09 4.33
N ILE A 93 3.95 -5.76 4.32
CA ILE A 93 2.94 -4.93 3.70
C ILE A 93 3.67 -3.94 2.82
N PHE A 94 3.47 -4.05 1.51
CA PHE A 94 4.02 -3.13 0.52
C PHE A 94 2.91 -2.47 -0.26
N LEU A 95 3.16 -1.22 -0.65
CA LEU A 95 2.25 -0.43 -1.46
C LEU A 95 2.93 -0.13 -2.79
N THR A 96 2.25 -0.45 -3.88
CA THR A 96 2.66 -0.07 -5.23
C THR A 96 1.60 0.84 -5.85
N PRO A 97 1.99 1.75 -6.76
CA PRO A 97 1.02 2.42 -7.59
C PRO A 97 0.19 1.39 -8.34
N ALA A 98 -1.12 1.59 -8.42
CA ALA A 98 -2.03 0.57 -8.94
C ALA A 98 -1.78 0.16 -10.42
N HIS A 99 -0.99 0.93 -11.19
CA HIS A 99 -0.63 0.61 -12.59
C HIS A 99 0.58 -0.33 -12.71
N VAL A 100 1.28 -0.58 -11.62
CA VAL A 100 2.41 -1.51 -11.61
C VAL A 100 1.81 -2.90 -11.49
N ASP A 101 1.81 -3.64 -12.59
CA ASP A 101 1.48 -5.07 -12.60
C ASP A 101 2.60 -5.87 -11.91
N GLU A 102 2.23 -6.99 -11.30
CA GLU A 102 3.14 -7.88 -10.54
C GLU A 102 4.27 -8.46 -11.38
#